data_AF-A0A936DLI6-F1
#
_entry.id   AF-A0A936DLI6-F1
#
_cell.length_a   1.000
_cell.length_b   1.000
_cell.length_c   1.000
_cell.angle_alpha   90.00
_cell.angle_beta   90.00
_cell.angle_gamma   90.00
#
_symmetry.space_group_name_H-M   'P 1'
#
loop_
_entity.id
_entity.type
_entity.pdbx_description
1 polymer ?
#
loop_
_entity_poly.entity_id
_entity_poly.type
_entity_poly.pdbx_seq_one_letter_code
_entity_poly.pdbx_strand_id
1 'polypeptide(L)'
;MEKVACKECGAMILPATAERTGGRCMPCKNGIRKSIEAGIAWREKDRELDRTCPFRALWRSLHERIHSRGGGLDSLSLVERRYWVLNVFEGEIFNGGFDQYFHNSSGSQFNETVDALKEIDATDALSLLQTAKQLIFSDRNVPKDTGERRQLMLSLWPGSTPGLDALDRKYWELPSRIGETLERYAVAQGLVSVAGTLCFG
;
A
#
# COMPACT_ATOMS: atom_id res chain seq x y z
N MET A 1 -14.98 -41.09 21.77
CA MET A 1 -15.01 -40.14 22.90
C MET A 1 -15.73 -38.89 22.43
N GLU A 2 -16.84 -38.55 23.06
CA GLU A 2 -17.69 -37.43 22.65
C GLU A 2 -17.03 -36.11 23.05
N LYS A 3 -16.98 -35.14 22.12
CA LYS A 3 -16.42 -33.81 22.39
C LYS A 3 -17.44 -32.99 23.17
N VAL A 4 -16.96 -32.06 23.99
CA VAL A 4 -17.80 -31.15 24.78
C VAL A 4 -17.62 -29.71 24.29
N ALA A 5 -18.68 -28.90 24.34
CA ALA A 5 -18.62 -27.51 23.90
C ALA A 5 -17.89 -26.62 24.93
N CYS A 6 -17.04 -25.73 24.43
CA CYS A 6 -16.45 -24.66 25.24
C CYS A 6 -17.55 -23.74 25.80
N LYS A 7 -17.51 -23.46 27.11
CA LYS A 7 -18.49 -22.59 27.79
C LYS A 7 -18.55 -21.16 27.28
N GLU A 8 -17.51 -20.69 26.59
CA GLU A 8 -17.37 -19.28 26.17
C GLU A 8 -17.62 -19.06 24.67
N CYS A 9 -17.07 -19.92 23.80
CA CYS A 9 -17.19 -19.77 22.34
C CYS A 9 -17.89 -20.95 21.65
N GLY A 10 -18.37 -21.95 22.40
CA GLY A 10 -19.05 -23.12 21.83
C GLY A 10 -18.15 -24.12 21.07
N ALA A 11 -16.87 -23.81 20.84
CA ALA A 11 -15.96 -24.70 20.12
C ALA A 11 -15.84 -26.09 20.78
N MET A 12 -15.91 -27.16 19.98
CA MET A 12 -15.86 -28.54 20.46
C MET A 12 -14.44 -28.94 20.90
N ILE A 13 -14.28 -29.27 22.18
CA ILE A 13 -13.01 -29.63 22.82
C ILE A 13 -13.07 -31.04 23.43
N LEU A 14 -11.90 -31.61 23.70
CA LEU A 14 -11.80 -32.90 24.39
C LEU A 14 -12.27 -32.75 25.85
N PRO A 15 -12.97 -33.74 26.44
CA PRO A 15 -13.37 -33.71 27.85
C PRO A 15 -12.20 -33.41 28.81
N ALA A 16 -11.04 -34.04 28.61
CA ALA A 16 -9.84 -33.77 29.41
C ALA A 16 -9.33 -32.32 29.29
N THR A 17 -9.56 -31.67 28.15
CA THR A 17 -9.27 -30.23 28.00
C THR A 17 -10.25 -29.41 28.82
N ALA A 18 -11.55 -29.71 28.72
CA ALA A 18 -12.58 -29.02 29.48
C ALA A 18 -12.34 -29.13 31.00
N GLU A 19 -11.97 -30.31 31.50
CA GLU A 19 -11.64 -30.51 32.92
C GLU A 19 -10.46 -29.63 33.36
N ARG A 20 -9.36 -29.62 32.61
CA ARG A 20 -8.13 -28.85 32.92
C ARG A 20 -8.30 -27.32 32.82
N THR A 21 -9.30 -26.84 32.08
CA THR A 21 -9.46 -25.40 31.77
C THR A 21 -10.73 -24.79 32.34
N GLY A 22 -11.49 -25.54 33.15
CA GLY A 22 -12.77 -25.09 33.71
C GLY A 22 -13.89 -24.97 32.66
N GLY A 23 -13.82 -25.78 31.60
CA GLY A 23 -14.80 -25.83 30.52
C GLY A 23 -14.49 -24.88 29.35
N ARG A 24 -13.30 -24.29 29.29
CA ARG A 24 -12.91 -23.35 28.23
C ARG A 24 -11.92 -23.97 27.24
N CYS A 25 -12.01 -23.65 25.95
CA CYS A 25 -10.95 -24.02 25.01
C CYS A 25 -9.65 -23.28 25.34
N MET A 26 -8.49 -23.79 24.90
CA MET A 26 -7.19 -23.13 25.14
C MET A 26 -7.15 -21.66 24.66
N PRO A 27 -7.69 -21.31 23.47
CA PRO A 27 -7.78 -19.91 23.05
C PRO A 27 -8.62 -19.00 23.97
N CYS A 28 -9.76 -19.48 24.49
CA CYS A 28 -10.57 -18.72 25.44
C CYS A 28 -9.86 -18.57 26.78
N LYS A 29 -9.24 -19.65 27.27
CA LYS A 29 -8.45 -19.61 28.50
C LYS A 29 -7.29 -18.60 28.40
N ASN A 30 -6.66 -18.50 27.23
CA ASN A 30 -5.55 -17.59 26.98
C ASN A 30 -6.00 -16.19 26.51
N GLY A 31 -7.31 -15.92 26.40
CA GLY A 31 -7.82 -14.61 25.97
C GLY A 31 -7.63 -14.27 24.48
N ILE A 32 -7.14 -15.20 23.65
CA ILE A 32 -6.82 -14.96 22.23
C ILE A 32 -7.93 -15.35 21.25
N ARG A 33 -9.03 -15.96 21.75
CA ARG A 33 -10.14 -16.46 20.90
C ARG A 33 -10.69 -15.37 19.98
N LYS A 34 -11.02 -14.20 20.52
CA LYS A 34 -11.58 -13.08 19.76
C LYS A 34 -10.62 -12.60 18.68
N SER A 35 -9.32 -12.50 18.98
CA SER A 35 -8.31 -12.11 18.00
C SER A 35 -8.16 -13.12 16.87
N ILE A 36 -8.24 -14.43 17.17
CA ILE A 36 -8.22 -15.49 16.16
C ILE A 36 -9.44 -15.38 15.24
N GLU A 37 -10.64 -15.23 15.81
CA GLU A 37 -11.88 -15.11 15.05
C GLU A 37 -11.89 -13.85 14.18
N ALA A 38 -11.48 -12.71 14.73
CA ALA A 38 -11.30 -11.48 13.97
C ALA A 38 -10.30 -11.65 12.82
N GLY A 39 -9.18 -12.36 13.06
CA GLY A 39 -8.21 -12.67 12.02
C GLY A 39 -8.74 -13.62 10.93
N ILE A 40 -9.62 -14.56 11.27
CA ILE A 40 -10.30 -15.43 10.30
C ILE A 40 -11.26 -14.58 9.44
N ALA A 41 -12.12 -13.79 10.09
CA ALA A 41 -13.08 -12.93 9.39
C ALA A 41 -12.37 -11.90 8.47
N TRP A 42 -11.27 -11.32 8.94
CA TRP A 42 -10.46 -10.42 8.12
C TRP A 42 -9.89 -11.12 6.87
N ARG A 43 -9.33 -12.34 7.02
CA ARG A 43 -8.82 -13.12 5.88
C ARG A 43 -9.91 -13.52 4.90
N GLU A 44 -11.10 -13.81 5.39
CA GLU A 44 -12.25 -14.12 4.53
C GLU A 44 -12.67 -12.89 3.71
N LYS A 45 -12.82 -11.73 4.36
CA LYS A 45 -13.09 -10.45 3.69
C LYS A 45 -11.99 -10.12 2.68
N ASP A 46 -10.72 -10.32 3.05
CA ASP A 46 -9.56 -10.06 2.20
C ASP A 46 -9.56 -10.91 0.91
N ARG A 47 -9.91 -12.19 1.02
CA ARG A 47 -10.06 -13.10 -0.13
C ARG A 47 -11.26 -12.73 -1.00
N GLU A 48 -12.37 -12.32 -0.39
CA GLU A 48 -13.53 -11.89 -1.16
C GLU A 48 -13.23 -10.61 -1.94
N LEU A 49 -12.51 -9.66 -1.34
CA LEU A 49 -12.03 -8.46 -2.03
C LEU A 49 -11.11 -8.81 -3.21
N ASP A 50 -10.33 -9.87 -3.16
CA ASP A 50 -9.52 -10.29 -4.32
C ASP A 50 -10.33 -10.85 -5.45
N ARG A 51 -11.39 -11.57 -5.10
CA ARG A 51 -12.28 -12.19 -6.06
C ARG A 51 -13.15 -11.14 -6.74
N THR A 52 -13.51 -10.09 -6.01
CA THR A 52 -14.51 -9.11 -6.44
C THR A 52 -13.93 -7.79 -6.91
N CYS A 53 -12.76 -7.38 -6.40
CA CYS A 53 -12.12 -6.13 -6.79
C CYS A 53 -10.98 -6.36 -7.79
N PRO A 54 -11.19 -6.06 -9.08
CA PRO A 54 -10.17 -6.31 -10.09
C PRO A 54 -8.93 -5.42 -9.92
N PHE A 55 -9.07 -4.21 -9.36
CA PHE A 55 -7.93 -3.35 -9.05
C PHE A 55 -7.05 -3.92 -7.94
N ARG A 56 -7.67 -4.53 -6.92
CA ARG A 56 -6.93 -5.23 -5.85
C ARG A 56 -6.21 -6.46 -6.40
N ALA A 57 -6.88 -7.24 -7.25
CA ALA A 57 -6.27 -8.38 -7.92
C ALA A 57 -5.07 -7.97 -8.80
N LEU A 58 -5.20 -6.89 -9.56
CA LEU A 58 -4.10 -6.30 -10.34
C LEU A 58 -2.95 -5.91 -9.42
N TRP A 59 -3.20 -5.12 -8.37
CA TRP A 59 -2.16 -4.69 -7.43
C TRP A 59 -1.39 -5.87 -6.82
N ARG A 60 -2.09 -6.92 -6.38
CA ARG A 60 -1.43 -8.14 -5.85
C ARG A 60 -0.57 -8.85 -6.88
N SER A 61 -1.07 -9.00 -8.11
CA SER A 61 -0.33 -9.63 -9.20
C SER A 61 0.97 -8.89 -9.50
N LEU A 62 0.92 -7.55 -9.55
CA LEU A 62 2.11 -6.71 -9.74
C LEU A 62 3.09 -6.87 -8.58
N HIS A 63 2.60 -6.84 -7.34
CA HIS A 63 3.42 -7.00 -6.14
C HIS A 63 4.12 -8.37 -6.11
N GLU A 64 3.43 -9.46 -6.46
CA GLU A 64 4.01 -10.80 -6.55
C GLU A 64 5.13 -10.87 -7.59
N ARG A 65 4.91 -10.28 -8.77
CA ARG A 65 5.90 -10.26 -9.88
C ARG A 65 7.15 -9.47 -9.52
N ILE A 66 6.99 -8.31 -8.88
CA ILE A 66 8.11 -7.47 -8.46
C ILE A 66 8.90 -8.13 -7.33
N HIS A 67 8.23 -8.56 -6.25
CA HIS A 67 8.89 -8.93 -5.00
C HIS A 67 9.07 -10.44 -4.85
N SER A 68 7.99 -11.23 -5.01
CA SER A 68 8.03 -12.67 -4.73
C SER A 68 8.76 -13.45 -5.81
N ARG A 69 8.62 -13.04 -7.07
CA ARG A 69 9.34 -13.65 -8.20
C ARG A 69 10.70 -13.00 -8.46
N GLY A 70 11.03 -11.92 -7.74
CA GLY A 70 12.30 -11.21 -7.82
C GLY A 70 12.56 -10.50 -9.15
N GLY A 71 11.52 -10.29 -9.97
CA GLY A 71 11.67 -9.69 -11.30
C GLY A 71 11.85 -8.17 -11.29
N GLY A 72 11.63 -7.51 -10.15
CA GLY A 72 11.70 -6.05 -10.05
C GLY A 72 10.70 -5.35 -10.97
N LEU A 73 10.91 -4.05 -11.19
CA LEU A 73 10.07 -3.26 -12.12
C LEU A 73 10.23 -3.70 -13.58
N ASP A 74 11.36 -4.31 -13.94
CA ASP A 74 11.62 -4.78 -15.30
C ASP A 74 10.74 -5.98 -15.69
N SER A 75 10.11 -6.64 -14.71
CA SER A 75 9.10 -7.68 -14.95
C SER A 75 7.75 -7.14 -15.42
N LEU A 76 7.55 -5.82 -15.39
CA LEU A 76 6.30 -5.17 -15.71
C LEU A 76 6.35 -4.48 -17.09
N SER A 77 5.23 -4.48 -17.80
CA SER A 77 5.07 -3.65 -19.00
C SER A 77 5.12 -2.16 -18.65
N LEU A 78 5.33 -1.28 -19.63
CA LEU A 78 5.37 0.17 -19.37
C LEU A 78 4.09 0.65 -18.67
N VAL A 79 2.91 0.24 -19.16
CA VAL A 79 1.61 0.61 -18.59
C VAL A 79 1.46 0.10 -17.15
N GLU A 80 1.88 -1.13 -16.89
CA GLU A 80 1.85 -1.69 -15.53
C GLU A 80 2.77 -0.95 -14.58
N ARG A 81 3.95 -0.52 -15.06
CA ARG A 81 4.87 0.30 -14.27
C ARG A 81 4.28 1.67 -13.98
N ARG A 82 3.62 2.32 -14.95
CA ARG A 82 2.91 3.60 -14.75
C ARG A 82 1.85 3.48 -13.66
N TYR A 83 1.01 2.45 -13.74
CA TYR A 83 0.03 2.16 -12.71
C TYR A 83 0.69 1.91 -11.34
N TRP A 84 1.78 1.14 -11.31
CA TRP A 84 2.52 0.83 -10.09
C TRP A 84 3.12 2.07 -9.42
N VAL A 85 3.90 2.88 -10.15
CA VAL A 85 4.60 4.03 -9.57
C VAL A 85 3.64 5.10 -9.07
N LEU A 86 2.45 5.23 -9.68
CA LEU A 86 1.40 6.14 -9.23
C LEU A 86 0.74 5.66 -7.93
N ASN A 87 0.45 4.35 -7.80
CA ASN A 87 -0.06 3.76 -6.56
C ASN A 87 0.96 3.91 -5.42
N VAL A 88 2.24 3.60 -5.69
CA VAL A 88 3.32 3.76 -4.72
C VAL A 88 3.47 5.22 -4.31
N PHE A 89 3.48 6.14 -5.27
CA PHE A 89 3.57 7.57 -4.99
C PHE A 89 2.44 8.03 -4.06
N GLU A 90 1.18 7.77 -4.43
CA GLU A 90 0.03 8.17 -3.61
C GLU A 90 0.09 7.56 -2.20
N GLY A 91 0.42 6.27 -2.10
CA GLY A 91 0.56 5.58 -0.82
C GLY A 91 1.66 6.16 0.07
N GLU A 92 2.81 6.52 -0.49
CA GLU A 92 3.91 7.12 0.29
C GLU A 92 3.51 8.50 0.83
N ILE A 93 2.86 9.35 0.01
CA ILE A 93 2.45 10.68 0.47
C ILE A 93 1.37 10.61 1.56
N PHE A 94 0.41 9.69 1.45
CA PHE A 94 -0.60 9.51 2.50
C PHE A 94 -0.06 8.85 3.77
N ASN A 95 0.99 8.03 3.66
CA ASN A 95 1.57 7.36 4.83
C ASN A 95 2.61 8.21 5.57
N GLY A 96 3.40 9.02 4.86
CA GLY A 96 4.49 9.78 5.47
C GLY A 96 4.97 10.99 4.66
N GLY A 97 4.18 11.47 3.71
CA GLY A 97 4.49 12.67 2.95
C GLY A 97 5.62 12.52 1.92
N PHE A 98 6.01 13.65 1.33
CA PHE A 98 7.09 13.70 0.33
C PHE A 98 8.45 13.28 0.91
N ASP A 99 8.69 13.53 2.19
CA ASP A 99 9.92 13.08 2.86
C ASP A 99 10.03 11.56 2.79
N GLN A 100 8.97 10.83 3.16
CA GLN A 100 8.94 9.38 3.11
C GLN A 100 9.09 8.86 1.67
N TYR A 101 8.41 9.46 0.69
CA TYR A 101 8.54 9.09 -0.72
C TYR A 101 10.00 9.16 -1.21
N PHE A 102 10.71 10.26 -0.90
CA PHE A 102 12.11 10.39 -1.33
C PHE A 102 13.07 9.58 -0.47
N HIS A 103 12.82 9.40 0.82
CA HIS A 103 13.67 8.63 1.73
C HIS A 103 13.60 7.11 1.48
N ASN A 104 12.42 6.59 1.11
CA ASN A 104 12.21 5.18 0.83
C ASN A 104 12.72 4.78 -0.55
N SER A 105 12.68 3.48 -0.85
CA SER A 105 13.11 2.94 -2.15
C SER A 105 12.28 3.49 -3.32
N SER A 106 11.06 3.96 -3.06
CA SER A 106 10.18 4.66 -3.99
C SER A 106 10.83 5.89 -4.63
N GLY A 107 11.71 6.61 -3.92
CA GLY A 107 12.45 7.75 -4.48
C GLY A 107 13.32 7.40 -5.69
N SER A 108 13.73 6.14 -5.87
CA SER A 108 14.44 5.68 -7.07
C SER A 108 13.59 5.74 -8.34
N GLN A 109 12.27 5.83 -8.19
CA GLN A 109 11.25 5.87 -9.24
C GLN A 109 10.85 7.30 -9.61
N PHE A 110 11.50 8.33 -9.04
CA PHE A 110 11.12 9.75 -9.22
C PHE A 110 10.83 10.15 -10.67
N ASN A 111 11.78 9.91 -11.60
CA ASN A 111 11.59 10.28 -13.01
C ASN A 111 10.41 9.51 -13.64
N GLU A 112 10.21 8.27 -13.22
CA GLU A 112 9.15 7.42 -13.73
C GLU A 112 7.77 7.87 -13.21
N THR A 113 7.69 8.27 -11.95
CA THR A 113 6.50 8.92 -11.37
C THR A 113 6.20 10.24 -12.08
N VAL A 114 7.22 11.05 -12.40
CA VAL A 114 7.05 12.30 -13.17
C VAL A 114 6.42 12.04 -14.53
N ASP A 115 6.93 11.05 -15.28
CA ASP A 115 6.36 10.70 -16.57
C ASP A 115 4.93 10.17 -16.44
N ALA A 116 4.65 9.35 -15.41
CA ALA A 116 3.32 8.82 -15.18
C ALA A 116 2.30 9.90 -14.83
N LEU A 117 2.67 10.87 -14.00
CA LEU A 117 1.80 12.01 -13.66
C LEU A 117 1.50 12.88 -14.88
N LYS A 118 2.45 13.06 -15.79
CA LYS A 118 2.22 13.75 -17.08
C LYS A 118 1.25 12.96 -17.95
N GLU A 119 1.41 11.64 -18.01
CA GLU A 119 0.58 10.76 -18.86
C GLU A 119 -0.90 10.79 -18.47
N ILE A 120 -1.22 11.01 -17.19
CA ILE A 120 -2.59 11.11 -16.68
C ILE A 120 -3.07 12.55 -16.46
N ASP A 121 -2.33 13.55 -16.96
CA ASP A 121 -2.61 14.98 -16.77
C ASP A 121 -2.81 15.41 -15.30
N ALA A 122 -2.12 14.76 -14.36
CA ALA A 122 -2.16 15.09 -12.93
C ALA A 122 -1.23 16.27 -12.60
N THR A 123 -1.52 17.43 -13.19
CA THR A 123 -0.64 18.62 -13.17
C THR A 123 -0.36 19.13 -11.76
N ASP A 124 -1.36 19.14 -10.88
CA ASP A 124 -1.21 19.67 -9.51
C ASP A 124 -0.28 18.77 -8.68
N ALA A 125 -0.50 17.45 -8.75
CA ALA A 125 0.36 16.47 -8.09
C ALA A 125 1.79 16.50 -8.64
N LEU A 126 1.94 16.63 -9.96
CA LEU A 126 3.25 16.80 -10.61
C LEU A 126 3.97 18.05 -10.12
N SER A 127 3.26 19.18 -10.02
CA SER A 127 3.83 20.44 -9.53
C SER A 127 4.30 20.32 -8.08
N LEU A 128 3.53 19.65 -7.22
CA LEU A 128 3.91 19.42 -5.82
C LEU A 128 5.13 18.50 -5.73
N LEU A 129 5.17 17.40 -6.50
CA LEU A 129 6.32 16.49 -6.54
C LEU A 129 7.60 17.20 -7.00
N GLN A 130 7.53 18.03 -8.04
CA GLN A 130 8.68 18.80 -8.53
C GLN A 130 9.14 19.84 -7.50
N THR A 131 8.20 20.49 -6.81
CA THR A 131 8.52 21.45 -5.74
C THR A 131 9.18 20.75 -4.57
N ALA A 132 8.68 19.59 -4.15
CA ALA A 132 9.28 18.77 -3.09
C ALA A 132 10.71 18.33 -3.48
N LYS A 133 10.91 17.87 -4.73
CA LYS A 133 12.25 17.57 -5.26
C LYS A 133 13.18 18.77 -5.13
N GLN A 134 12.73 19.97 -5.50
CA GLN A 134 13.55 21.17 -5.45
C GLN A 134 13.88 21.57 -4.01
N LEU A 135 12.94 21.43 -3.06
CA LEU A 135 13.21 21.70 -1.65
C LEU A 135 14.23 20.73 -1.07
N ILE A 136 14.14 19.44 -1.40
CA ILE A 136 15.00 18.41 -0.81
C ILE A 136 16.40 18.42 -1.45
N PHE A 137 16.47 18.50 -2.78
CA PHE A 137 17.71 18.25 -3.54
C PHE A 137 18.25 19.50 -4.26
N SER A 138 17.56 20.63 -4.20
CA SER A 138 17.86 21.80 -5.04
C SER A 138 17.96 21.38 -6.52
N ASP A 139 18.95 21.90 -7.26
CA ASP A 139 19.15 21.57 -8.68
C ASP A 139 19.77 20.18 -8.91
N ARG A 140 20.12 19.44 -7.85
CA ARG A 140 20.73 18.11 -7.98
C ARG A 140 19.71 17.10 -8.51
N ASN A 141 20.23 16.07 -9.19
CA ASN A 141 19.43 14.91 -9.56
C ASN A 141 19.06 14.10 -8.31
N VAL A 142 17.92 13.43 -8.36
CA VAL A 142 17.52 12.45 -7.32
C VAL A 142 18.34 11.17 -7.54
N PRO A 143 19.24 10.78 -6.61
CA PRO A 143 20.03 9.57 -6.78
C PRO A 143 19.13 8.34 -6.83
N LYS A 144 19.45 7.37 -7.70
CA LYS A 144 18.69 6.10 -7.76
C LYS A 144 19.00 5.20 -6.58
N ASP A 145 20.27 5.12 -6.18
CA ASP A 145 20.66 4.34 -5.00
C ASP A 145 20.03 4.93 -3.73
N THR A 146 19.49 4.05 -2.90
CA THR A 146 18.75 4.47 -1.70
C THR A 146 19.70 4.94 -0.60
N GLY A 147 20.88 4.34 -0.46
CA GLY A 147 21.88 4.76 0.50
C GLY A 147 22.43 6.14 0.16
N GLU A 148 22.84 6.35 -1.08
CA GLU A 148 23.32 7.65 -1.59
C GLU A 148 22.26 8.75 -1.44
N ARG A 149 21.00 8.45 -1.80
CA ARG A 149 19.90 9.40 -1.68
C ARG A 149 19.67 9.81 -0.22
N ARG A 150 19.64 8.86 0.71
CA ARG A 150 19.47 9.14 2.15
C ARG A 150 20.63 9.96 2.71
N GLN A 151 21.87 9.62 2.35
CA GLN A 151 23.03 10.39 2.78
C GLN A 151 23.00 11.82 2.23
N LEU A 152 22.59 12.00 0.98
CA LEU A 152 22.41 13.32 0.39
C LEU A 152 21.34 14.12 1.15
N MET A 153 20.16 13.53 1.39
CA MET A 153 19.09 14.16 2.16
C MET A 153 19.57 14.60 3.55
N LEU A 154 20.23 13.71 4.29
CA LEU A 154 20.78 14.00 5.62
C LEU A 154 21.86 15.09 5.59
N SER A 155 22.71 15.11 4.56
CA SER A 155 23.78 16.10 4.42
C SER A 155 23.25 17.51 4.13
N LEU A 156 22.15 17.62 3.37
CA LEU A 156 21.50 18.89 3.07
C LEU A 156 20.61 19.33 4.24
N TRP A 157 19.95 18.37 4.87
CA TRP A 157 18.97 18.59 5.92
C TRP A 157 19.24 17.62 7.09
N PRO A 158 20.08 18.01 8.07
CA PRO A 158 20.31 17.21 9.27
C PRO A 158 19.06 17.01 10.15
N GLY A 159 17.99 17.76 9.88
CA GLY A 159 16.66 17.62 10.47
C GLY A 159 15.58 17.67 9.38
N SER A 160 14.33 18.00 9.73
CA SER A 160 13.24 18.07 8.75
C SER A 160 13.52 19.11 7.65
N THR A 161 13.27 18.74 6.39
CA THR A 161 13.36 19.67 5.26
C THR A 161 12.27 20.75 5.41
N PRO A 162 12.63 22.05 5.56
CA PRO A 162 11.66 23.10 5.75
C PRO A 162 10.66 23.21 4.59
N GLY A 163 9.37 23.30 4.92
CA GLY A 163 8.30 23.52 3.95
C GLY A 163 7.68 22.25 3.35
N LEU A 164 8.22 21.05 3.60
CA LEU A 164 7.60 19.80 3.13
C LEU A 164 6.22 19.56 3.72
N ASP A 165 6.02 19.79 5.02
CA ASP A 165 4.70 19.62 5.67
C ASP A 165 3.59 20.44 5.00
N ALA A 166 3.94 21.60 4.43
CA ALA A 166 2.99 22.43 3.71
C ALA A 166 2.63 21.84 2.34
N LEU A 167 3.56 21.15 1.69
CA LEU A 167 3.30 20.42 0.45
C LEU A 167 2.47 19.17 0.70
N ASP A 168 2.74 18.44 1.78
CA ASP A 168 1.96 17.26 2.18
C ASP A 168 0.48 17.63 2.39
N ARG A 169 0.24 18.72 3.15
CA ARG A 169 -1.12 19.25 3.33
C ARG A 169 -1.80 19.63 2.02
N LYS A 170 -1.09 20.37 1.15
CA LYS A 170 -1.62 20.74 -0.18
C LYS A 170 -1.97 19.51 -1.00
N TYR A 171 -1.18 18.45 -0.93
CA TYR A 171 -1.46 17.20 -1.63
C TYR A 171 -2.74 16.54 -1.10
N TRP A 172 -2.90 16.45 0.22
CA TRP A 172 -4.10 15.85 0.83
C TRP A 172 -5.39 16.62 0.55
N GLU A 173 -5.27 17.94 0.33
CA GLU A 173 -6.37 18.85 0.00
C GLU A 173 -6.72 18.86 -1.49
N LEU A 174 -5.98 18.15 -2.35
CA LEU A 174 -6.29 18.11 -3.79
C LEU A 174 -7.70 17.55 -4.03
N PRO A 175 -8.56 18.26 -4.79
CA PRO A 175 -9.92 17.82 -5.06
C PRO A 175 -9.97 16.61 -5.99
N SER A 176 -8.97 16.48 -6.88
CA SER A 176 -8.78 15.28 -7.69
C SER A 176 -7.69 14.42 -7.08
N ARG A 177 -8.06 13.21 -6.66
CA ARG A 177 -7.09 12.22 -6.16
C ARG A 177 -6.56 11.37 -7.29
N ILE A 178 -5.31 10.95 -7.16
CA ILE A 178 -4.68 10.08 -8.15
C ILE A 178 -5.37 8.71 -8.14
N GLY A 179 -5.83 8.22 -6.98
CA GLY A 179 -6.51 6.93 -6.84
C GLY A 179 -7.71 6.74 -7.76
N GLU A 180 -8.59 7.75 -7.86
CA GLU A 180 -9.74 7.68 -8.80
C GLU A 180 -9.29 7.72 -10.26
N THR A 181 -8.19 8.42 -10.55
CA THR A 181 -7.61 8.48 -11.89
C THR A 181 -6.90 7.18 -12.26
N LEU A 182 -6.32 6.47 -11.28
CA LEU A 182 -5.65 5.20 -11.44
C LEU A 182 -6.59 4.08 -11.86
N GLU A 183 -7.79 4.03 -11.29
CA GLU A 183 -8.80 3.05 -11.69
C GLU A 183 -9.24 3.28 -13.14
N ARG A 184 -9.53 4.54 -13.51
CA ARG A 184 -9.85 4.91 -14.90
C ARG A 184 -8.71 4.58 -15.85
N TYR A 185 -7.47 4.86 -15.46
CA TYR A 185 -6.28 4.54 -16.23
C TYR A 185 -6.16 3.03 -16.47
N ALA A 186 -6.30 2.21 -15.41
CA ALA A 186 -6.21 0.76 -15.53
C ALA A 186 -7.29 0.17 -16.44
N VAL A 187 -8.52 0.71 -16.41
CA VAL A 187 -9.59 0.29 -17.34
C VAL A 187 -9.27 0.74 -18.77
N ALA A 188 -8.92 2.01 -18.97
CA ALA A 188 -8.65 2.58 -20.29
C ALA A 188 -7.47 1.90 -21.01
N GLN A 189 -6.46 1.47 -20.25
CA GLN A 189 -5.29 0.77 -20.77
C GLN A 189 -5.45 -0.76 -20.82
N GLY A 190 -6.63 -1.29 -20.48
CA GLY A 190 -6.92 -2.71 -20.54
C GLY A 190 -6.21 -3.56 -19.48
N LEU A 191 -5.68 -2.95 -18.41
CA LEU A 191 -5.10 -3.67 -17.27
C LEU A 191 -6.19 -4.38 -16.43
N VAL A 192 -7.40 -3.82 -16.44
CA VAL A 192 -8.57 -4.34 -15.73
C VAL A 192 -9.77 -4.37 -16.68
N SER A 193 -10.49 -5.51 -16.69
CA SER A 193 -11.81 -5.61 -17.29
C SER A 193 -12.88 -5.46 -16.21
N VAL A 194 -13.64 -4.36 -16.24
CA VAL A 194 -14.77 -4.14 -15.32
C VAL A 194 -16.03 -4.84 -15.87
N ALA A 195 -16.27 -6.06 -15.41
CA ALA A 195 -17.55 -6.74 -15.54
C ALA A 195 -18.31 -6.68 -14.21
N GLY A 196 -18.97 -5.56 -13.91
CA GLY A 196 -19.88 -5.41 -12.76
C GLY A 196 -19.23 -5.03 -11.41
N THR A 197 -19.98 -4.20 -10.66
CA THR A 197 -19.76 -3.57 -9.34
C THR A 197 -18.34 -3.04 -9.03
N LEU A 198 -18.20 -1.71 -9.08
CA LEU A 198 -17.02 -0.99 -8.59
C LEU A 198 -16.68 -1.37 -7.14
N CYS A 199 -15.39 -1.39 -6.80
CA CYS A 199 -14.87 -1.80 -5.49
C CYS A 199 -15.30 -0.92 -4.29
N PHE A 200 -16.23 0.02 -4.47
CA PHE A 200 -16.67 0.93 -3.41
C PHE A 200 -17.73 0.25 -2.53
N GLY A 201 -17.26 -0.28 -1.40
CA GLY A 201 -18.06 -0.70 -0.25
C GLY A 201 -17.39 -0.30 1.05
#